data_AF-A0A367X010-F1
#
_entry.id   AF-A0A367X010-F1
#
_cell.length_a   1.000
_cell.length_b   1.000
_cell.length_c   1.000
_cell.angle_alpha   90.00
_cell.angle_beta   90.00
_cell.angle_gamma   90.00
#
_symmetry.space_group_name_H-M   'P 1'
#
loop_
_entity.id
_entity.type
_entity.pdbx_description
1 polymer ?
#
loop_
_entity_poly.entity_id
_entity_poly.type
_entity_poly.pdbx_seq_one_letter_code
_entity_poly.pdbx_strand_id
1 'polypeptide(L)'
;MPNSKLAITNFTIQSIGSAGPQYEHGWEFFPTDLNATVRGNYIYCGFQQGTTDPVTEVNFIAYDGAQSAPIPGWEWSPEDLNKGAKGQYIYMYWRRGNGHKPITSMTFLVTSSSTPPQISGYTQVGCDLNKGAGGEYIWAYYSNTAQPFAFKKELFERA
;
A
#
# COMPACT_ATOMS: atom_id res chain seq x y z
N MET A 1 -28.30 -11.38 7.31
CA MET A 1 -27.81 -10.17 7.98
C MET A 1 -27.14 -9.29 6.94
N PRO A 2 -27.31 -7.97 6.91
CA PRO A 2 -26.53 -7.14 5.99
C PRO A 2 -25.04 -7.32 6.37
N ASN A 3 -24.21 -7.73 5.41
CA ASN A 3 -22.76 -7.84 5.60
C ASN A 3 -22.25 -6.47 6.05
N SER A 4 -21.88 -6.34 7.33
CA SER A 4 -21.13 -5.18 7.81
C SER A 4 -19.81 -5.14 7.02
N LYS A 5 -19.60 -4.09 6.22
CA LYS A 5 -18.33 -3.88 5.52
C LYS A 5 -17.23 -3.77 6.57
N LEU A 6 -16.21 -4.62 6.49
CA LEU A 6 -15.08 -4.55 7.39
C LEU A 6 -14.16 -3.39 6.95
N ALA A 7 -13.60 -2.70 7.95
CA ALA A 7 -12.62 -1.65 7.74
C ALA A 7 -11.22 -2.21 7.95
N ILE A 8 -10.23 -1.60 7.30
CA ILE A 8 -8.82 -1.90 7.58
C ILE A 8 -8.49 -1.35 8.97
N THR A 9 -7.90 -2.17 9.82
CA THR A 9 -7.50 -1.81 11.19
C THR A 9 -5.99 -1.67 11.33
N ASN A 10 -5.24 -2.38 10.49
CA ASN A 10 -3.78 -2.38 10.52
C ASN A 10 -3.22 -2.58 9.11
N PHE A 11 -2.01 -2.07 8.91
CA PHE A 11 -1.21 -2.30 7.72
C PHE A 11 0.15 -2.90 8.10
N THR A 12 0.75 -3.59 7.15
CA THR A 12 2.15 -4.02 7.19
C THR A 12 2.74 -3.95 5.78
N ILE A 13 4.06 -3.99 5.67
CA ILE A 13 4.75 -4.15 4.39
C ILE A 13 5.64 -5.39 4.49
N GLN A 14 5.49 -6.29 3.53
CA GLN A 14 6.37 -7.45 3.38
C GLN A 14 7.39 -7.16 2.29
N SER A 15 8.68 -7.31 2.60
CA SER A 15 9.81 -7.14 1.69
C SER A 15 10.58 -8.44 1.57
N ILE A 16 10.45 -9.11 0.41
CA ILE A 16 10.88 -10.50 0.24
C ILE A 16 11.65 -10.73 -1.07
N GLY A 17 12.39 -11.84 -1.14
CA GLY A 17 13.24 -12.20 -2.29
C GLY A 17 12.54 -12.96 -3.41
N SER A 18 11.25 -13.28 -3.27
CA SER A 18 10.48 -14.08 -4.24
C SER A 18 9.11 -13.47 -4.53
N ALA A 19 8.59 -13.78 -5.72
CA ALA A 19 7.30 -13.29 -6.16
C ALA A 19 6.13 -13.85 -5.33
N GLY A 20 5.12 -13.01 -5.16
CA GLY A 20 3.90 -13.26 -4.42
C GLY A 20 4.05 -13.02 -2.92
N PRO A 21 3.06 -12.39 -2.27
CA PRO A 21 3.10 -12.23 -0.83
C PRO A 21 3.16 -13.62 -0.19
N GLN A 22 4.08 -13.80 0.74
CA GLN A 22 4.17 -15.01 1.55
C GLN A 22 3.13 -14.96 2.65
N TYR A 23 2.52 -16.11 2.94
CA TYR A 23 1.57 -16.25 4.02
C TYR A 23 2.18 -15.77 5.35
N GLU A 24 1.45 -14.91 6.03
CA GLU A 24 1.75 -14.47 7.38
C GLU A 24 0.48 -14.60 8.22
N HIS A 25 0.57 -15.29 9.36
CA HIS A 25 -0.60 -15.61 10.16
C HIS A 25 -1.30 -14.34 10.65
N GLY A 26 -2.60 -14.22 10.32
CA GLY A 26 -3.42 -13.08 10.71
C GLY A 26 -3.32 -11.89 9.76
N TRP A 27 -2.63 -12.01 8.62
CA TRP A 27 -2.53 -10.97 7.61
C TRP A 27 -3.06 -11.43 6.26
N GLU A 28 -3.78 -10.53 5.60
CA GLU A 28 -4.06 -10.61 4.17
C GLU A 28 -3.16 -9.63 3.41
N PHE A 29 -2.96 -9.85 2.11
CA PHE A 29 -2.08 -9.02 1.30
C PHE A 29 -2.75 -8.60 -0.01
N PHE A 30 -2.53 -7.33 -0.38
CA PHE A 30 -2.83 -6.88 -1.73
C PHE A 30 -1.85 -7.55 -2.71
N PRO A 31 -2.32 -8.00 -3.89
CA PRO A 31 -1.53 -8.85 -4.77
C PRO A 31 -0.48 -8.07 -5.59
N THR A 32 -0.58 -6.75 -5.68
CA THR A 32 0.33 -5.91 -6.46
C THR A 32 1.70 -5.85 -5.79
N ASP A 33 2.75 -6.23 -6.52
CA ASP A 33 4.14 -5.94 -6.14
C ASP A 33 4.39 -4.44 -6.31
N LEU A 34 4.66 -3.74 -5.21
CA LEU A 34 4.88 -2.29 -5.19
C LEU A 34 6.24 -1.88 -5.77
N ASN A 35 7.03 -2.86 -6.20
CA ASN A 35 8.32 -2.70 -6.87
C ASN A 35 8.30 -3.38 -8.26
N ALA A 36 7.10 -3.66 -8.79
CA ALA A 36 6.85 -4.54 -9.94
C ALA A 36 7.64 -4.23 -11.22
N THR A 37 7.99 -2.97 -11.44
CA THR A 37 8.57 -2.50 -12.72
C THR A 37 10.01 -2.04 -12.58
N VAL A 38 10.62 -2.33 -11.43
CA VAL A 38 12.01 -1.98 -11.13
C VAL A 38 12.73 -3.18 -10.50
N ARG A 39 14.06 -3.14 -10.49
CA ARG A 39 14.87 -4.25 -9.97
C ARG A 39 15.02 -4.10 -8.46
N GLY A 40 14.41 -4.97 -7.67
CA GLY A 40 14.59 -4.95 -6.21
C GLY A 40 13.85 -6.09 -5.52
N ASN A 41 13.63 -5.95 -4.21
CA ASN A 41 12.79 -6.88 -3.46
C ASN A 41 11.35 -6.86 -3.99
N TYR A 42 10.62 -7.95 -3.80
CA TYR A 42 9.17 -7.96 -4.00
C TYR A 42 8.52 -7.37 -2.75
N ILE A 43 7.68 -6.36 -2.96
CA ILE A 43 7.11 -5.53 -1.90
C ILE A 43 5.59 -5.68 -1.92
N TYR A 44 4.99 -6.10 -0.81
CA TYR A 44 3.54 -6.28 -0.71
C TYR A 44 2.97 -5.54 0.49
N CYS A 45 1.87 -4.82 0.27
CA CYS A 45 1.10 -4.19 1.34
C CYS A 45 0.15 -5.23 1.95
N GLY A 46 0.36 -5.52 3.23
CA GLY A 46 -0.52 -6.37 4.03
C GLY A 46 -1.51 -5.55 4.84
N PHE A 47 -2.64 -6.17 5.18
CA PHE A 47 -3.69 -5.53 5.96
C PHE A 47 -4.38 -6.52 6.89
N GLN A 48 -4.99 -5.98 7.95
CA GLN A 48 -5.99 -6.66 8.76
C GLN A 48 -7.31 -5.91 8.66
N GLN A 49 -8.42 -6.64 8.76
CA GLN A 49 -9.76 -6.03 8.78
C GLN A 49 -10.52 -6.36 10.06
N GLY A 50 -11.38 -5.43 10.46
CA GLY A 50 -12.21 -5.56 11.65
C GLY A 50 -13.30 -4.50 11.73
N THR A 51 -14.00 -4.49 12.86
CA THR A 51 -15.07 -3.54 13.18
C THR A 51 -14.68 -2.53 14.26
N THR A 52 -13.49 -2.69 14.86
CA THR A 52 -12.99 -1.86 15.96
C THR A 52 -11.73 -1.14 15.53
N ASP A 53 -11.60 0.13 15.96
CA ASP A 53 -10.39 0.94 15.78
C ASP A 53 -9.87 1.01 14.32
N PRO A 54 -10.71 1.46 13.36
CA PRO A 54 -10.34 1.47 11.95
C PRO A 54 -9.28 2.53 11.64
N VAL A 55 -8.41 2.21 10.70
CA VAL A 55 -7.59 3.20 10.02
C VAL A 55 -8.50 4.12 9.22
N THR A 56 -8.26 5.42 9.32
CA THR A 56 -9.04 6.43 8.62
C THR A 56 -8.21 7.28 7.67
N GLU A 57 -6.88 7.26 7.83
CA GLU A 57 -5.94 8.00 7.00
C GLU A 57 -4.70 7.14 6.74
N VAL A 58 -4.18 7.26 5.52
CA VAL A 58 -2.97 6.58 5.04
C VAL A 58 -2.15 7.60 4.26
N ASN A 59 -0.83 7.44 4.20
CA ASN A 59 0.03 8.21 3.30
C ASN A 59 1.28 7.43 2.91
N PHE A 60 1.84 7.77 1.76
CA PHE A 60 3.12 7.25 1.27
C PHE A 60 4.05 8.43 0.99
N ILE A 61 5.18 8.45 1.69
CA ILE A 61 6.08 9.61 1.68
C ILE A 61 7.46 9.15 1.23
N ALA A 62 8.01 9.87 0.25
CA ALA A 62 9.35 9.66 -0.27
C ALA A 62 10.35 10.60 0.41
N TYR A 63 11.53 10.06 0.71
CA TYR A 63 12.64 10.76 1.35
C TYR A 63 13.94 10.52 0.57
N ASP A 64 14.88 11.46 0.71
CA ASP A 64 16.23 11.32 0.15
C ASP A 64 17.14 10.40 0.98
N GLY A 65 16.69 10.00 2.17
CA GLY A 65 17.41 9.12 3.09
C GLY A 65 16.47 8.18 3.87
N ALA A 66 17.02 7.07 4.34
CA ALA A 66 16.29 6.10 5.14
C ALA A 66 15.75 6.73 6.44
N GLN A 67 14.55 6.31 6.84
CA GLN A 67 13.92 6.73 8.08
C GLN A 67 14.06 5.64 9.14
N SER A 68 14.12 6.04 10.41
CA SER A 68 14.27 5.12 11.55
C SER A 68 13.14 5.24 12.58
N ALA A 69 12.16 6.12 12.35
CA ALA A 69 11.05 6.37 13.26
C ALA A 69 9.80 6.84 12.50
N PRO A 70 8.58 6.62 13.05
CA PRO A 70 7.36 7.16 12.47
C PRO A 70 7.29 8.68 12.59
N ILE A 71 6.39 9.28 11.81
CA ILE A 71 5.97 10.67 12.01
C ILE A 71 5.15 10.76 13.33
N PRO A 72 5.32 11.81 14.15
CA PRO A 72 4.51 11.98 15.36
C PRO A 72 3.01 11.89 15.08
N GLY A 73 2.31 11.04 15.83
CA GLY A 73 0.87 10.81 15.68
C GLY A 73 0.46 9.89 14.52
N TRP A 74 1.43 9.23 13.88
CA TRP A 74 1.22 8.21 12.85
C TRP A 74 1.88 6.90 13.26
N GLU A 75 1.23 5.79 12.90
CA GLU A 75 1.85 4.49 12.80
C GLU A 75 2.52 4.35 11.42
N TRP A 76 3.42 3.38 11.29
CA TRP A 76 4.16 3.16 10.05
C TRP A 76 4.65 1.73 9.91
N SER A 77 5.01 1.37 8.68
CA SER A 77 5.85 0.20 8.41
C SER A 77 7.28 0.67 8.15
N PRO A 78 8.30 0.09 8.79
CA PRO A 78 9.70 0.51 8.65
C PRO A 78 10.36 0.00 7.36
N GLU A 79 9.65 -0.77 6.54
CA GLU A 79 10.18 -1.27 5.27
C GLU A 79 10.16 -0.17 4.20
N ASP A 80 11.30 -0.04 3.50
CA ASP A 80 11.43 0.81 2.32
C ASP A 80 10.75 0.15 1.12
N LEU A 81 9.74 0.81 0.56
CA LEU A 81 9.00 0.31 -0.60
C LEU A 81 9.86 0.24 -1.87
N ASN A 82 10.99 0.96 -1.93
CA ASN A 82 11.96 0.91 -3.03
C ASN A 82 13.17 0.03 -2.71
N LYS A 83 13.07 -0.88 -1.72
CA LYS A 83 14.21 -1.70 -1.28
C LYS A 83 14.85 -2.44 -2.46
N GLY A 84 16.12 -2.14 -2.69
CA GLY A 84 16.92 -2.73 -3.78
C GLY A 84 16.79 -2.05 -5.14
N ALA A 85 15.78 -1.18 -5.34
CA ALA A 85 15.51 -0.46 -6.58
C ALA A 85 16.32 0.82 -6.77
N LYS A 86 17.05 1.25 -5.73
CA LYS A 86 17.96 2.43 -5.75
C LYS A 86 17.25 3.75 -6.09
N GLY A 87 15.94 3.85 -5.82
CA GLY A 87 15.16 5.09 -5.86
C GLY A 87 15.16 5.86 -4.54
N GLN A 88 14.17 6.74 -4.36
CA GLN A 88 13.93 7.39 -3.05
C GLN A 88 13.49 6.36 -2.02
N TYR A 89 13.76 6.63 -0.73
CA TYR A 89 13.29 5.81 0.37
C TYR A 89 11.82 6.12 0.61
N ILE A 90 10.93 5.14 0.45
CA ILE A 90 9.49 5.36 0.51
C ILE A 90 8.92 4.53 1.65
N TYR A 91 8.12 5.18 2.50
CA TYR A 91 7.50 4.54 3.66
C TYR A 91 6.00 4.75 3.69
N MET A 92 5.29 3.75 4.19
CA MET A 92 3.85 3.79 4.43
C MET A 92 3.57 4.23 5.86
N TYR A 93 2.65 5.19 6.00
CA TYR A 93 2.16 5.70 7.28
C TYR A 93 0.64 5.59 7.34
N TRP A 94 0.09 5.36 8.53
CA TRP A 94 -1.35 5.42 8.76
C TRP A 94 -1.69 5.94 10.15
N ARG A 95 -2.94 6.40 10.34
CA ARG A 95 -3.45 6.79 11.65
C ARG A 95 -4.96 6.63 11.74
N ARG A 96 -5.46 6.69 12.97
CA ARG A 96 -6.89 6.82 13.28
C ARG A 96 -7.21 8.27 13.63
N GLY A 97 -8.27 8.81 13.06
CA GLY A 97 -8.72 10.18 13.24
C GLY A 97 -10.22 10.23 13.52
N ASN A 98 -10.62 10.96 14.56
CA ASN A 98 -12.03 11.14 14.89
C ASN A 98 -12.76 11.89 13.76
N GLY A 99 -13.91 11.36 13.33
CA GLY A 99 -14.77 11.99 12.32
C GLY A 99 -14.39 11.69 10.86
N HIS A 100 -13.32 10.93 10.61
CA HIS A 100 -12.96 10.47 9.27
C HIS A 100 -13.62 9.12 8.95
N LYS A 101 -13.92 8.89 7.68
CA LYS A 101 -14.52 7.61 7.24
C LYS A 101 -13.46 6.50 7.32
N PRO A 102 -13.81 5.31 7.84
CA PRO A 102 -12.93 4.16 7.81
C PRO A 102 -12.42 3.84 6.40
N ILE A 103 -11.13 3.57 6.25
CA ILE A 103 -10.59 2.99 5.04
C ILE A 103 -11.02 1.53 5.01
N THR A 104 -11.60 1.11 3.90
CA THR A 104 -12.16 -0.23 3.73
C THR A 104 -11.41 -1.04 2.68
N SER A 105 -10.61 -0.40 1.82
CA SER A 105 -9.78 -1.07 0.81
C SER A 105 -8.65 -0.15 0.34
N MET A 106 -7.60 -0.77 -0.20
CA MET A 106 -6.57 -0.11 -1.00
C MET A 106 -6.57 -0.70 -2.42
N THR A 107 -6.06 0.06 -3.38
CA THR A 107 -5.61 -0.47 -4.67
C THR A 107 -4.32 0.24 -5.09
N PHE A 108 -3.48 -0.47 -5.84
CA PHE A 108 -2.20 0.01 -6.34
C PHE A 108 -2.18 -0.14 -7.85
N LEU A 109 -2.13 0.98 -8.55
CA LEU A 109 -2.19 1.03 -10.01
C LEU A 109 -0.79 1.20 -10.58
N VAL A 110 -0.32 0.21 -11.33
CA VAL A 110 0.86 0.31 -12.19
C VAL A 110 0.46 0.98 -13.51
N THR A 111 1.17 2.01 -13.94
CA THR A 111 0.84 2.77 -15.15
C THR A 111 2.03 3.57 -15.70
N SER A 112 2.03 3.82 -17.01
CA SER A 112 2.98 4.72 -17.67
C SER A 112 2.67 6.20 -17.49
N SER A 113 1.54 6.51 -16.84
CA SER A 113 1.13 7.87 -16.56
C SER A 113 1.86 8.44 -15.34
N SER A 114 2.63 9.52 -15.57
CA SER A 114 3.29 10.31 -14.52
C SER A 114 2.33 11.13 -13.67
N THR A 115 1.05 11.14 -14.03
CA THR A 115 -0.03 11.68 -13.22
C THR A 115 -0.98 10.56 -12.82
N PRO A 116 -1.46 10.51 -11.56
CA PRO A 116 -2.35 9.46 -11.13
C PRO A 116 -3.71 9.52 -11.86
N PRO A 117 -4.12 8.46 -12.57
CA PRO A 117 -5.45 8.40 -13.17
C PRO A 117 -6.55 8.43 -12.12
N GLN A 118 -7.72 8.98 -12.47
CA GLN A 118 -8.89 8.91 -11.58
C GLN A 118 -9.48 7.50 -11.59
N ILE A 119 -9.73 6.94 -10.41
CA ILE A 119 -10.41 5.65 -10.24
C ILE A 119 -11.73 5.89 -9.50
N SER A 120 -12.86 5.52 -10.11
CA SER A 120 -14.18 5.71 -9.50
C SER A 120 -14.28 4.97 -8.16
N GLY A 121 -14.74 5.67 -7.12
CA GLY A 121 -14.89 5.11 -5.77
C GLY A 121 -13.59 4.99 -4.97
N TYR A 122 -12.48 5.51 -5.50
CA TYR A 122 -11.16 5.51 -4.88
C TYR A 122 -10.56 6.92 -4.85
N THR A 123 -9.77 7.20 -3.83
CA THR A 123 -9.05 8.47 -3.65
C THR A 123 -7.55 8.20 -3.70
N GLN A 124 -6.84 8.91 -4.56
CA GLN A 124 -5.38 8.80 -4.67
C GLN A 124 -4.70 9.32 -3.41
N VAL A 125 -3.58 8.69 -3.04
CA VAL A 125 -2.82 9.07 -1.86
C VAL A 125 -1.32 8.86 -2.04
N GLY A 126 -0.53 9.79 -1.50
CA GLY A 126 0.93 9.70 -1.45
C GLY A 126 1.63 9.98 -2.78
N CYS A 127 2.91 9.62 -2.83
CA CYS A 127 3.77 9.75 -4.00
C CYS A 127 3.66 8.56 -4.97
N ASP A 128 4.39 8.65 -6.08
CA ASP A 128 4.75 7.47 -6.88
C ASP A 128 5.59 6.52 -6.04
N LEU A 129 5.19 5.25 -5.95
CA LEU A 129 5.86 4.25 -5.13
C LEU A 129 7.17 3.74 -5.75
N ASN A 130 7.45 4.06 -7.03
CA ASN A 130 8.72 3.78 -7.71
C ASN A 130 9.58 5.04 -7.87
N LYS A 131 9.29 6.11 -7.12
CA LYS A 131 9.91 7.41 -7.37
C LYS A 131 11.44 7.34 -7.31
N GLY A 132 12.07 7.73 -8.43
CA GLY A 132 13.53 7.75 -8.58
C GLY A 132 14.16 6.40 -8.98
N ALA A 133 13.40 5.32 -9.08
CA ALA A 133 13.91 4.00 -9.48
C ALA A 133 13.87 3.75 -11.00
N GLY A 134 13.14 4.57 -11.77
CA GLY A 134 13.22 4.60 -13.25
C GLY A 134 12.33 3.59 -14.01
N GLY A 135 11.35 2.96 -13.34
CA GLY A 135 10.32 2.12 -13.97
C GLY A 135 8.98 2.83 -14.16
N GLU A 136 7.93 2.06 -14.44
CA GLU A 136 6.54 2.55 -14.48
C GLU A 136 6.12 3.14 -13.13
N TYR A 137 5.18 4.10 -13.17
CA TYR A 137 4.63 4.72 -11.97
C TYR A 137 3.72 3.73 -11.24
N ILE A 138 3.75 3.77 -9.91
CA ILE A 138 2.83 3.02 -9.08
C ILE A 138 2.11 3.99 -8.15
N TRP A 139 0.79 4.11 -8.34
CA TRP A 139 -0.05 5.03 -7.58
C TRP A 139 -0.92 4.27 -6.57
N ALA A 140 -0.88 4.68 -5.31
CA ALA A 140 -1.74 4.13 -4.26
C ALA A 140 -3.07 4.88 -4.18
N TYR A 141 -4.14 4.14 -3.91
CA TYR A 141 -5.46 4.70 -3.68
C TYR A 141 -6.15 3.97 -2.53
N TYR A 142 -6.95 4.70 -1.74
CA TYR A 142 -7.83 4.11 -0.74
C TYR A 142 -9.30 4.26 -1.13
N SER A 143 -10.16 3.43 -0.54
CA SER A 143 -11.61 3.59 -0.62
C SER A 143 -12.22 3.48 0.77
N ASN A 144 -13.32 4.21 1.00
CA ASN A 144 -14.16 4.05 2.19
C ASN A 144 -15.43 3.23 1.91
N THR A 145 -15.61 2.75 0.68
CA THR A 145 -16.83 2.07 0.25
C THR A 145 -16.56 0.77 -0.50
N ALA A 146 -15.41 0.59 -1.14
CA ALA A 146 -15.01 -0.69 -1.71
C ALA A 146 -14.59 -1.67 -0.59
N GLN A 147 -14.63 -2.97 -0.89
CA GLN A 147 -13.94 -3.97 -0.07
C GLN A 147 -12.70 -4.43 -0.84
N PRO A 148 -11.67 -4.96 -0.16
CA PRO A 148 -10.54 -5.56 -0.84
C PRO A 148 -11.13 -6.66 -1.74
N PHE A 149 -10.84 -6.58 -3.03
CA PHE A 149 -11.19 -7.66 -3.93
C PHE A 149 -10.28 -8.84 -3.57
N ALA A 150 -10.73 -9.72 -2.70
CA ALA A 150 -10.27 -11.09 -2.72
C ALA A 150 -10.77 -11.65 -4.05
N PHE A 151 -9.95 -11.74 -5.11
CA PHE A 151 -9.97 -12.86 -6.05
C PHE A 151 -8.95 -12.70 -7.19
N LYS A 152 -8.32 -13.85 -7.49
CA LYS A 152 -7.50 -14.23 -8.66
C LYS A 152 -6.09 -13.62 -8.74
N LYS A 153 -5.15 -14.58 -8.71
CA LYS A 153 -3.73 -14.49 -9.05
C LYS A 153 -3.51 -13.96 -10.48
N GLU A 154 -3.79 -12.70 -10.74
CA GLU A 154 -2.97 -12.00 -11.72
C GLU A 154 -1.99 -11.18 -10.89
N LEU A 155 -0.95 -11.90 -10.44
CA LEU A 155 0.30 -11.26 -10.07
C LEU A 155 0.67 -10.42 -11.29
N PHE A 156 0.91 -9.14 -11.09
CA PHE A 156 1.66 -8.40 -12.09
C PHE A 156 3.02 -9.12 -12.20
N GLU A 157 3.21 -9.87 -13.29
CA GLU A 157 4.48 -10.52 -13.55
C GLU A 157 5.48 -9.42 -13.90
N ARG A 158 6.60 -9.40 -13.18
CA ARG A 158 7.71 -8.51 -13.51
C ARG A 158 8.10 -8.75 -14.97
N ALA A 159 8.27 -7.68 -15.73
CA ALA A 159 8.89 -7.74 -17.05
C ALA A 159 10.39 -8.06 -16.94
#